data_AF-C7RBI5-F1
#
_entry.id   AF-C7RBI5-F1
#
_cell.length_a   1.000
_cell.length_b   1.000
_cell.length_c   1.000
_cell.angle_alpha   90.00
_cell.angle_beta   90.00
_cell.angle_gamma   90.00
#
_symmetry.space_group_name_H-M   'P 1'
#
loop_
_entity.id
_entity.type
_entity.pdbx_description
1 polymer ?
#
loop_
_entity_poly.entity_id
_entity_poly.type
_entity_poly.pdbx_seq_one_letter_code
_entity_poly.pdbx_strand_id
1 'polypeptide(L)'
;MKVYVIETHLLDGDQDIAIFDQKPKAERYIESHELHGNPEIVEVAVRGFQTNSDEVFTASNYDAARDIQFFEGAYGNQKDAEIAAGPNGLVLHRSIRH
;
A
#
# COMPACT_ATOMS: atom_id res chain seq x y z
N MET A 1 -5.55 4.21 12.94
CA MET A 1 -5.25 2.76 12.91
C MET A 1 -3.88 2.56 12.27
N LYS A 2 -3.21 1.44 12.50
CA LYS A 2 -2.00 1.05 11.78
C LYS A 2 -2.26 -0.22 10.99
N VAL A 3 -1.62 -0.35 9.84
CA VAL A 3 -1.64 -1.53 8.98
C VAL A 3 -0.22 -1.91 8.59
N TYR A 4 -0.04 -3.16 8.18
CA TYR A 4 1.21 -3.70 7.67
C TYR A 4 1.06 -3.91 6.17
N VAL A 5 1.76 -3.10 5.39
CA VAL A 5 1.75 -3.15 3.93
C VAL A 5 2.91 -4.02 3.48
N ILE A 6 2.64 -5.00 2.63
CA ILE A 6 3.69 -5.69 1.88
C ILE A 6 3.94 -4.87 0.63
N GLU A 7 5.12 -4.27 0.54
CA GLU A 7 5.60 -3.58 -0.65
C GLU A 7 6.61 -4.46 -1.37
N THR A 8 6.72 -4.33 -2.69
CA THR A 8 7.83 -4.91 -3.43
C THR A 8 8.55 -3.83 -4.20
N HIS A 9 9.87 -3.91 -4.14
CA HIS A 9 10.80 -3.05 -4.87
C HIS A 9 11.03 -3.65 -6.25
N LEU A 10 10.45 -3.04 -7.29
CA LEU A 10 10.64 -3.44 -8.69
C LEU A 10 11.51 -2.39 -9.39
N LEU A 11 12.75 -2.77 -9.71
CA LEU A 11 13.78 -1.92 -10.31
C LEU A 11 14.07 -0.65 -9.48
N ASP A 12 13.25 0.39 -9.67
CA ASP A 12 13.38 1.72 -9.06
C ASP A 12 12.08 2.23 -8.38
N GLY A 13 11.02 1.40 -8.32
CA GLY A 13 9.71 1.77 -7.77
C GLY A 13 9.15 0.82 -6.72
N ASP A 14 8.19 1.33 -5.96
CA ASP A 14 7.57 0.67 -4.81
C ASP A 14 6.10 0.40 -5.12
N GLN A 15 5.70 -0.87 -5.07
CA GLN A 15 4.32 -1.28 -5.30
C GLN A 15 3.75 -2.04 -4.10
N ASP A 16 2.57 -1.64 -3.65
CA ASP A 16 1.84 -2.36 -2.60
C ASP A 16 1.20 -3.66 -3.16
N ILE A 17 1.41 -4.76 -2.45
CA ILE A 17 0.90 -6.09 -2.80
C ILE A 17 -0.35 -6.42 -1.97
N ALA A 18 -0.25 -6.27 -0.65
CA ALA A 18 -1.29 -6.67 0.30
C ALA A 18 -1.19 -5.88 1.60
N ILE A 19 -2.33 -5.76 2.30
CA ILE A 19 -2.47 -5.02 3.56
C ILE A 19 -2.93 -5.99 4.65
N PHE A 20 -2.30 -5.93 5.82
CA PHE A 20 -2.62 -6.77 6.98
C PHE A 20 -2.82 -5.93 8.24
N ASP A 21 -3.64 -6.44 9.16
CA ASP A 21 -3.83 -5.84 10.49
C ASP A 21 -2.68 -6.18 11.47
N GLN A 22 -1.90 -7.22 11.17
CA GLN A 22 -0.85 -7.76 12.05
C GLN A 22 0.41 -8.15 11.27
N LYS A 23 1.58 -7.72 11.78
CA LYS A 23 2.89 -8.03 11.18
C LYS A 23 3.14 -9.54 10.98
N PRO A 24 2.87 -10.43 11.96
CA PRO A 24 3.15 -11.86 11.78
C PRO A 24 2.34 -12.51 10.65
N LYS A 25 1.18 -11.95 10.28
CA LYS A 25 0.38 -12.45 9.15
C LYS A 25 0.99 -12.02 7.82
N ALA A 26 1.48 -10.78 7.74
CA ALA A 26 2.24 -10.30 6.59
C ALA A 26 3.53 -11.13 6.39
N GLU A 27 4.25 -11.44 7.46
CA GLU A 27 5.45 -12.30 7.43
C GLU A 27 5.12 -13.69 6.88
N ARG A 28 4.08 -14.34 7.44
CA ARG A 28 3.62 -15.64 6.94
C ARG A 28 3.18 -15.58 5.48
N TYR A 29 2.60 -14.47 5.02
CA TYR A 29 2.20 -14.32 3.63
C TYR A 29 3.42 -14.32 2.70
N ILE A 30 4.48 -13.56 3.04
CA ILE A 30 5.74 -13.57 2.29
C ILE A 30 6.36 -14.97 2.27
N GLU A 31 6.37 -15.68 3.41
CA GLU A 31 6.95 -17.03 3.50
C GLU A 31 6.19 -18.07 2.66
N SER A 32 4.88 -17.87 2.45
CA SER A 32 4.00 -18.83 1.78
C SER A 32 3.71 -18.52 0.31
N HIS A 33 4.15 -17.37 -0.20
CA HIS A 33 3.88 -16.93 -1.57
C HIS A 33 5.18 -16.61 -2.30
N GLU A 34 5.28 -17.06 -3.55
CA GLU A 34 6.35 -16.62 -4.44
C GLU A 34 5.98 -15.22 -4.96
N LEU A 35 6.57 -14.19 -4.34
CA LEU A 35 6.36 -12.80 -4.71
C LEU A 35 7.47 -12.35 -5.68
N HIS A 36 7.10 -11.57 -6.69
CA HIS A 36 8.07 -10.93 -7.57
C HIS A 36 8.78 -9.77 -6.87
N GLY A 37 10.11 -9.66 -7.05
CA GLY A 37 10.94 -8.61 -6.45
C GLY A 37 11.40 -8.95 -5.04
N ASN A 38 11.80 -7.93 -4.29
CA ASN A 38 12.22 -8.06 -2.89
C ASN A 38 11.09 -7.53 -1.99
N PRO A 39 10.24 -8.39 -1.41
CA PRO A 39 9.15 -7.93 -0.59
C PRO A 39 9.63 -7.40 0.76
N GLU A 40 9.06 -6.30 1.21
CA GLU A 40 9.29 -5.69 2.52
C GLU A 40 7.95 -5.46 3.23
N ILE A 41 7.96 -5.51 4.55
CA ILE A 41 6.79 -5.20 5.37
C ILE A 41 6.98 -3.83 6.02
N VAL A 42 6.14 -2.88 5.62
CA VAL A 42 6.15 -1.51 6.13
C VAL A 42 4.96 -1.30 7.07
N GLU A 43 5.22 -0.79 8.27
CA GLU A 43 4.16 -0.37 9.20
C GLU A 43 3.68 1.04 8.81
N VAL A 44 2.42 1.15 8.40
CA VAL A 44 1.83 2.40 7.89
C VAL A 44 0.66 2.81 8.76
N ALA A 45 0.67 4.07 9.22
CA ALA A 45 -0.49 4.66 9.87
C ALA A 45 -1.53 5.05 8.81
N VAL A 46 -2.76 4.55 8.96
CA VAL A 46 -3.88 4.94 8.08
C VAL A 46 -4.26 6.38 8.37
N ARG A 47 -4.17 7.24 7.35
CA ARG A 47 -4.46 8.68 7.42
C ARG A 47 -5.93 8.97 7.11
N GLY A 48 -6.49 10.00 7.74
CA GLY A 48 -7.87 10.43 7.51
C GLY A 48 -8.92 9.57 8.23
N PHE A 49 -10.19 9.94 8.06
CA PHE A 49 -11.32 9.21 8.66
C PHE A 49 -11.59 7.92 7.90
N GLN A 50 -11.77 6.82 8.63
CA GLN A 50 -12.18 5.53 8.08
C GLN A 50 -13.67 5.30 8.31
N THR A 51 -14.40 5.09 7.22
CA THR A 51 -15.81 4.70 7.29
C THR A 51 -15.96 3.19 7.52
N ASN A 52 -15.00 2.40 7.05
CA ASN A 52 -14.90 0.96 7.26
C ASN A 52 -13.50 0.63 7.82
N SER A 53 -13.43 -0.10 8.93
CA SER A 53 -12.16 -0.49 9.57
C SER A 53 -11.41 -1.57 8.80
N ASP A 54 -12.12 -2.36 7.98
CA ASP A 54 -11.56 -3.53 7.30
C ASP A 54 -11.07 -3.19 5.88
N GLU A 55 -11.07 -1.90 5.53
CA GLU A 55 -10.71 -1.40 4.21
C GLU A 55 -9.85 -0.14 4.32
N VAL A 56 -8.93 0.02 3.36
CA VAL A 56 -8.12 1.21 3.15
C VAL A 56 -8.01 1.53 1.67
N PHE A 57 -7.60 2.76 1.38
CA PHE A 57 -7.16 3.19 0.06
C PHE A 57 -5.65 3.38 0.10
N THR A 58 -4.90 2.69 -0.75
CA THR A 58 -3.48 2.98 -0.95
C THR A 58 -3.32 4.00 -2.06
N ALA A 59 -2.36 4.90 -1.89
CA ALA A 59 -2.00 5.88 -2.89
C ALA A 59 -0.55 5.66 -3.31
N SER A 60 -0.30 5.74 -4.61
CA SER A 60 1.04 5.78 -5.18
C SER A 60 1.13 6.94 -6.15
N ASN A 61 2.22 7.69 -6.10
CA ASN A 61 2.54 8.70 -7.10
C ASN A 61 3.25 8.04 -8.29
N TYR A 62 3.26 8.70 -9.44
CA TYR A 62 3.88 8.19 -10.66
C TYR A 62 4.77 9.27 -11.30
N ASP A 63 6.07 8.97 -11.40
CA ASP A 63 7.04 9.77 -12.14
C ASP A 63 7.11 9.28 -13.59
N ALA A 64 6.35 9.95 -14.46
CA ALA A 64 6.29 9.61 -15.89
C ALA A 64 7.61 9.82 -16.65
N ALA A 65 8.54 10.63 -16.13
CA ALA A 65 9.84 10.82 -16.78
C ALA A 65 10.76 9.62 -16.59
N ARG A 66 10.52 8.83 -15.53
CA ARG A 66 11.30 7.65 -15.18
C ARG A 66 10.52 6.34 -15.33
N ASP A 67 9.21 6.42 -15.57
CA ASP A 67 8.30 5.28 -15.63
C ASP A 67 8.27 4.48 -14.31
N ILE A 68 8.18 5.21 -13.18
CA ILE A 68 8.28 4.66 -11.83
C ILE A 68 7.07 5.05 -10.99
N GLN A 69 6.51 4.09 -10.23
CA GLN A 69 5.54 4.34 -9.16
C GLN A 69 6.21 4.37 -7.78
N PHE A 70 5.74 5.26 -6.91
CA PHE A 70 6.20 5.38 -5.53
C PHE A 70 5.00 5.29 -4.59
N PHE A 71 5.05 4.37 -3.63
CA PHE A 71 4.01 4.25 -2.62
C PHE A 71 4.03 5.46 -1.66
N GLU A 72 2.88 6.12 -1.49
CA GLU A 72 2.74 7.34 -0.67
C GLU A 72 2.10 7.07 0.70
N GLY A 73 1.31 5.99 0.82
CA GLY A 73 0.70 5.60 2.09
C GLY A 73 -0.70 5.00 1.97
N ALA A 74 -1.29 4.73 3.14
CA ALA A 74 -2.65 4.22 3.30
C ALA A 74 -3.59 5.28 3.91
N TYR A 75 -4.82 5.34 3.39
CA TYR A 75 -5.82 6.36 3.69
C TYR A 75 -7.17 5.72 3.99
N GLY A 76 -7.94 6.36 4.87
CA GLY A 76 -9.25 5.86 5.29
C GLY A 76 -10.39 6.17 4.32
N ASN A 77 -10.16 7.06 3.36
CA ASN A 77 -11.13 7.41 2.32
C ASN A 77 -10.42 7.69 0.98
N GLN A 78 -11.17 7.50 -0.10
CA GLN A 78 -10.68 7.64 -1.47
C GLN A 78 -10.21 9.06 -1.78
N LYS A 79 -10.95 10.09 -1.33
CA LYS A 79 -10.64 11.48 -1.67
C LYS A 79 -9.27 11.92 -1.17
N ASP A 80 -8.94 11.59 0.08
CA ASP A 80 -7.62 11.91 0.63
C ASP A 80 -6.50 11.13 -0.09
N ALA A 81 -6.78 9.88 -0.49
CA ALA A 81 -5.84 9.08 -1.28
C ALA A 81 -5.59 9.68 -2.68
N GLU A 82 -6.64 10.16 -3.36
CA GLU A 82 -6.54 10.80 -4.68
C GLU A 82 -5.73 12.10 -4.61
N ILE A 83 -5.94 12.90 -3.56
CA ILE A 83 -5.15 14.12 -3.33
C ILE A 83 -3.67 13.78 -3.14
N ALA A 84 -3.37 12.71 -2.38
CA ALA A 84 -2.01 12.28 -2.13
C ALA A 84 -1.33 11.67 -3.37
N ALA A 85 -2.06 10.86 -4.16
CA ALA A 85 -1.56 10.25 -5.38
C ALA A 85 -1.21 11.30 -6.45
N GLY A 86 -1.93 12.41 -6.47
CA GLY A 86 -1.74 13.46 -7.47
C GLY A 86 -2.28 13.08 -8.86
N PRO A 87 -2.07 13.94 -9.87
CA PRO A 87 -2.78 13.85 -11.16
C PRO A 87 -2.47 12.60 -11.99
N ASN A 88 -1.29 12.00 -11.81
CA ASN A 88 -0.89 10.79 -12.52
C ASN A 88 -0.77 9.58 -11.59
N GLY A 89 -1.08 9.73 -10.31
CA GLY A 89 -0.95 8.67 -9.33
C GLY A 89 -2.05 7.62 -9.43
N LEU A 90 -1.83 6.53 -8.74
CA LEU A 90 -2.73 5.40 -8.65
C LEU A 90 -3.34 5.34 -7.24
N VAL A 91 -4.66 5.16 -7.18
CA VAL A 91 -5.36 4.85 -5.94
C VAL A 91 -5.96 3.46 -6.05
N LEU A 92 -5.69 2.60 -5.07
CA LEU A 92 -6.23 1.25 -5.01
C LEU A 92 -7.06 1.06 -3.75
N HIS A 93 -8.26 0.52 -3.92
CA HIS A 93 -9.09 0.07 -2.80
C HIS A 93 -8.60 -1.31 -2.35
N ARG A 94 -8.28 -1.45 -1.07
CA ARG A 94 -7.69 -2.65 -0.48
C ARG A 94 -8.50 -3.09 0.74
N SER A 95 -8.86 -4.37 0.78
CA SER A 95 -9.30 -5.01 2.01
C SER A 95 -8.09 -5.31 2.91
N ILE A 96 -8.25 -5.08 4.20
CA ILE A 96 -7.29 -5.46 5.23
C ILE A 96 -7.49 -6.95 5.52
N ARG A 97 -6.39 -7.69 5.49
CA ARG A 97 -6.39 -9.12 5.79
C ARG A 97 -6.19 -9.33 7.29
N HIS A 98 -7.14 -10.04 7.90
CA HIS A 98 -7.15 -10.47 9.30
C HIS A 98 -6.68 -11.92 9.47
#